data_AF-A0A354CUW2-F1
#
_entry.id   AF-A0A354CUW2-F1
#
_cell.length_a   1.000
_cell.length_b   1.000
_cell.length_c   1.000
_cell.angle_alpha   90.00
_cell.angle_beta   90.00
_cell.angle_gamma   90.00
#
_symmetry.space_group_name_H-M   'P 1'
#
loop_
_entity.id
_entity.type
_entity.pdbx_description
1 polymer ?
#
loop_
_entity_poly.entity_id
_entity_poly.type
_entity_poly.pdbx_seq_one_letter_code
_entity_poly.pdbx_strand_id
1 'polypeptide(L)'
;MIRFFEENGALVARLKNETVRIEGWGKDALRVRATLLKKMPEEAHALTEKAEHNAKVTVSPSEERAEIVNGRIKATVNCVGIICFYKDDKLILQEYYSFYNGSIRKEPICYKIRSREYKGLASEDFKITVRFESDPDEKLFGMG
;
A
#
# COMPACT_ATOMS: atom_id res chain seq x y z
N MET A 1 -14.53 -3.78 8.87
CA MET A 1 -13.24 -4.06 9.51
C MET A 1 -12.30 -4.62 8.44
N ILE A 2 -11.09 -4.06 8.34
CA ILE A 2 -10.05 -4.60 7.46
C ILE A 2 -9.59 -5.97 7.99
N ARG A 3 -9.19 -6.87 7.09
CA ARG A 3 -8.59 -8.15 7.47
C ARG A 3 -7.16 -8.19 6.99
N PHE A 4 -6.25 -8.57 7.88
CA PHE A 4 -4.84 -8.77 7.57
C PHE A 4 -4.49 -10.24 7.70
N PHE A 5 -3.69 -10.74 6.77
CA PHE A 5 -3.11 -12.08 6.84
C PHE A 5 -1.81 -12.12 6.06
N GLU A 6 -0.95 -13.07 6.42
CA GLU A 6 0.27 -13.36 5.69
C GLU A 6 -0.01 -14.46 4.64
N GLU A 7 0.52 -14.29 3.43
CA GLU A 7 0.46 -15.30 2.38
C GLU A 7 1.79 -15.35 1.62
N ASN A 8 2.58 -16.41 1.85
CA ASN A 8 3.89 -16.63 1.22
C ASN A 8 4.88 -15.45 1.42
N GLY A 9 5.03 -14.97 2.67
CA GLY A 9 5.90 -13.81 2.97
C GLY A 9 5.37 -12.46 2.47
N ALA A 10 4.12 -12.41 2.00
CA ALA A 10 3.44 -11.18 1.63
C ALA A 10 2.40 -10.79 2.69
N LEU A 11 2.31 -9.50 2.98
CA LEU A 11 1.22 -8.93 3.74
C LEU A 11 0.02 -8.70 2.81
N VAL A 12 -1.11 -9.34 3.12
CA VAL A 12 -2.37 -9.14 2.41
C VAL A 12 -3.35 -8.41 3.32
N ALA A 13 -3.84 -7.27 2.84
CA ALA A 13 -4.86 -6.46 3.50
C ALA A 13 -6.13 -6.43 2.65
N ARG A 14 -7.26 -6.88 3.21
CA ARG A 14 -8.54 -6.90 2.52
C ARG A 14 -9.55 -5.98 3.20
N LEU A 15 -9.98 -4.95 2.47
CA LEU A 15 -10.97 -3.98 2.92
C LEU A 15 -12.13 -3.91 1.93
N LYS A 16 -13.29 -4.44 2.32
CA LYS A 16 -14.46 -4.58 1.44
C LYS A 16 -14.08 -5.37 0.17
N ASN A 17 -14.14 -4.72 -0.99
CA ASN A 17 -13.82 -5.32 -2.30
C ASN A 17 -12.37 -5.10 -2.70
N GLU A 18 -11.62 -4.25 -1.98
CA GLU A 18 -10.21 -4.02 -2.26
C GLU A 18 -9.35 -5.08 -1.57
N THR A 19 -8.42 -5.64 -2.33
CA THR A 19 -7.33 -6.48 -1.83
C THR A 19 -6.02 -5.81 -2.17
N VAL A 20 -5.22 -5.52 -1.15
CA VAL A 20 -3.85 -5.01 -1.27
C VAL A 20 -2.89 -6.12 -0.87
N ARG A 21 -1.86 -6.35 -1.68
CA ARG A 21 -0.76 -7.28 -1.42
C ARG A 21 0.55 -6.51 -1.41
N ILE A 22 1.33 -6.66 -0.36
CA ILE A 22 2.67 -6.08 -0.24
C ILE A 22 3.64 -7.23 0.01
N GLU A 23 4.66 -7.35 -0.81
CA GLU A 23 5.66 -8.42 -0.71
C GLU A 23 7.08 -7.87 -0.90
N GLY A 24 8.06 -8.55 -0.32
CA GLY A 24 9.47 -8.26 -0.61
C GLY A 24 9.77 -8.54 -2.08
N TRP A 25 10.55 -7.66 -2.72
CA TRP A 25 11.01 -7.87 -4.10
C TRP A 25 12.48 -7.46 -4.22
N GLY A 26 13.37 -8.32 -3.74
CA GLY A 26 14.81 -8.06 -3.69
C GLY A 26 15.22 -7.38 -2.39
N LYS A 27 16.48 -6.95 -2.31
CA LYS A 27 17.02 -6.32 -1.10
C LYS A 27 16.45 -4.92 -0.92
N ASP A 28 15.98 -4.61 0.29
CA ASP A 28 15.49 -3.28 0.67
C ASP A 28 14.39 -2.74 -0.26
N ALA A 29 13.50 -3.62 -0.76
CA ALA A 29 12.48 -3.26 -1.75
C ALA A 29 11.14 -3.96 -1.50
N LEU A 30 10.04 -3.26 -1.76
CA LEU A 30 8.69 -3.79 -1.63
C LEU A 30 7.93 -3.63 -2.94
N ARG A 31 7.23 -4.68 -3.35
CA ARG A 31 6.24 -4.65 -4.44
C ARG A 31 4.85 -4.51 -3.82
N VAL A 32 4.12 -3.48 -4.25
CA VAL A 32 2.75 -3.20 -3.79
C VAL A 32 1.80 -3.41 -4.96
N ARG A 33 0.77 -4.22 -4.76
CA ARG A 33 -0.31 -4.45 -5.72
C ARG A 33 -1.65 -4.27 -5.04
N ALA A 34 -2.63 -3.72 -5.76
CA ALA A 34 -3.98 -3.57 -5.27
C ALA A 34 -4.98 -3.83 -6.39
N THR A 35 -6.13 -4.44 -6.06
CA THR A 35 -7.19 -4.73 -7.04
C THR A 35 -8.57 -4.75 -6.40
N LEU A 36 -9.59 -4.48 -7.22
CA LEU A 36 -10.99 -4.76 -6.91
C LEU A 36 -11.50 -6.08 -7.53
N LEU A 37 -10.68 -6.73 -8.36
CA LEU A 37 -11.01 -8.00 -9.00
C LEU A 37 -11.03 -9.14 -7.98
N LYS A 38 -11.70 -10.24 -8.35
CA LYS A 38 -11.79 -11.43 -7.50
C LYS A 38 -10.43 -12.08 -7.26
N LYS A 39 -9.52 -11.99 -8.24
CA LYS A 39 -8.15 -12.52 -8.19
C LYS A 39 -7.17 -11.39 -8.49
N MET A 40 -6.03 -11.39 -7.79
CA MET A 40 -4.93 -10.48 -8.10
C MET A 40 -4.36 -10.81 -9.49
N PRO A 41 -4.20 -9.82 -10.38
CA PRO A 41 -3.51 -10.01 -11.65
C PRO A 41 -2.06 -10.50 -11.44
N GLU A 42 -1.61 -11.39 -12.31
CA GLU A 42 -0.31 -12.07 -12.21
C GLU A 42 0.81 -11.37 -13.00
N GLU A 43 0.44 -10.41 -13.85
CA GLU A 43 1.35 -9.73 -14.76
C GLU A 43 2.47 -9.01 -14.00
N ALA A 44 3.71 -9.28 -14.39
CA ALA A 44 4.90 -8.69 -13.78
C ALA A 44 5.30 -7.34 -14.41
N HIS A 45 4.84 -7.05 -15.63
CA HIS A 45 5.26 -5.90 -16.42
C HIS A 45 6.80 -5.76 -16.46
N ALA A 46 7.36 -4.65 -15.97
CA ALA A 46 8.80 -4.39 -15.98
C ALA A 46 9.59 -5.18 -14.92
N LEU A 47 8.94 -5.82 -13.94
CA LEU A 47 9.59 -6.57 -12.87
C LEU A 47 9.92 -8.01 -13.32
N THR A 48 10.80 -8.15 -14.33
CA THR A 48 11.17 -9.45 -14.92
C THR A 48 12.32 -10.14 -14.19
N GLU A 49 13.00 -9.44 -13.29
CA GLU A 49 14.13 -9.96 -12.53
C GLU A 49 13.70 -11.01 -11.49
N LYS A 50 14.54 -12.02 -11.29
CA LYS A 50 14.37 -12.95 -10.16
C LYS A 50 14.81 -12.23 -8.90
N ALA A 51 13.85 -11.94 -8.04
CA ALA A 51 14.08 -11.26 -6.79
C ALA A 51 13.79 -12.19 -5.60
N GLU A 52 14.47 -11.98 -4.49
CA GLU A 52 14.18 -12.69 -3.25
C GLU A 52 12.93 -12.10 -2.57
N HIS A 53 12.10 -12.98 -2.00
CA HIS A 53 10.86 -12.63 -1.31
C HIS A 53 10.99 -12.90 0.20
N ASN A 54 11.97 -12.24 0.84
CA ASN A 54 12.37 -12.52 2.23
C ASN A 54 11.82 -11.47 3.23
N ALA A 55 10.61 -10.98 3.00
CA ALA A 55 10.01 -9.98 3.89
C ALA A 55 9.40 -10.64 5.14
N LYS A 56 9.57 -10.00 6.30
CA LYS A 56 8.94 -10.40 7.55
C LYS A 56 7.62 -9.65 7.71
N VAL A 57 6.53 -10.39 7.86
CA VAL A 57 5.20 -9.83 8.11
C VAL A 57 4.88 -9.91 9.60
N THR A 58 4.25 -8.87 10.14
CA THR A 58 3.74 -8.85 11.50
C THR A 58 2.33 -8.27 11.47
N VAL A 59 1.36 -9.03 11.97
CA VAL A 59 -0.03 -8.61 12.08
C VAL A 59 -0.34 -8.38 13.55
N SER A 60 -0.87 -7.19 13.87
CA SER A 60 -1.27 -6.82 15.23
C SER A 60 -2.80 -6.67 15.28
N PRO A 61 -3.56 -7.76 15.58
CA PRO A 61 -5.02 -7.72 15.56
C PRO A 61 -5.62 -6.70 16.53
N SER A 62 -4.98 -6.47 17.68
CA SER A 62 -5.42 -5.53 18.71
C SER A 62 -5.32 -4.06 18.28
N GLU A 63 -4.40 -3.75 17.38
CA GLU A 63 -4.14 -2.38 16.91
C GLU A 63 -4.80 -2.10 15.55
N GLU A 64 -5.51 -3.08 14.98
CA GLU A 64 -6.03 -3.04 13.61
C GLU A 64 -4.97 -2.57 12.59
N ARG A 65 -3.73 -3.03 12.79
CA ARG A 65 -2.56 -2.65 12.00
C ARG A 65 -1.77 -3.87 11.57
N ALA A 66 -1.15 -3.79 10.41
CA ALA A 66 -0.16 -4.75 9.96
C ALA A 66 1.10 -4.05 9.46
N GLU A 67 2.20 -4.77 9.50
CA GLU A 67 3.54 -4.31 9.14
C GLU A 67 4.23 -5.38 8.28
N ILE A 68 5.03 -4.91 7.32
CA ILE A 68 5.95 -5.74 6.56
C ILE A 68 7.31 -5.06 6.52
N VAL A 69 8.36 -5.82 6.82
CA VAL A 69 9.74 -5.34 6.86
C VAL A 69 10.58 -6.18 5.89
N ASN A 70 11.29 -5.51 4.98
CA ASN A 70 12.27 -6.12 4.11
C ASN A 70 13.59 -5.33 4.15
N GLY A 71 14.55 -5.84 4.91
CA GLY A 71 15.81 -5.15 5.18
C GLY A 71 15.57 -3.78 5.84
N ARG A 72 15.99 -2.70 5.16
CA ARG A 72 15.87 -1.31 5.62
C ARG A 72 14.51 -0.67 5.32
N ILE A 73 13.71 -1.28 4.45
CA ILE A 73 12.38 -0.75 4.09
C ILE A 73 11.31 -1.45 4.91
N LYS A 74 10.39 -0.64 5.44
CA LYS A 74 9.20 -1.07 6.15
C LYS A 74 7.97 -0.45 5.53
N ALA A 75 6.87 -1.18 5.44
CA ALA A 75 5.55 -0.63 5.17
C ALA A 75 4.56 -1.02 6.26
N THR A 76 3.68 -0.09 6.63
CA THR A 76 2.61 -0.36 7.59
C THR A 76 1.26 -0.01 7.01
N VAL A 77 0.25 -0.82 7.29
CA VAL A 77 -1.13 -0.65 6.84
C VAL A 77 -2.04 -0.51 8.05
N ASN A 78 -2.84 0.55 8.09
CA ASN A 78 -3.76 0.83 9.20
C ASN A 78 -5.18 0.26 8.97
N CYS A 79 -6.08 0.51 9.92
CA CYS A 79 -7.45 -0.01 9.94
C CYS A 79 -8.32 0.39 8.72
N VAL A 80 -8.00 1.50 8.06
CA VAL A 80 -8.69 1.98 6.85
C VAL A 80 -7.91 1.69 5.56
N GLY A 81 -6.79 0.98 5.66
CA GLY A 81 -6.00 0.54 4.50
C GLY A 81 -5.04 1.60 3.96
N ILE A 82 -4.69 2.64 4.73
CA ILE A 82 -3.65 3.60 4.37
C ILE A 82 -2.29 2.94 4.55
N ILE A 83 -1.42 3.09 3.56
CA ILE A 83 -0.05 2.58 3.57
C ILE A 83 0.94 3.71 3.86
N CYS A 84 1.84 3.46 4.82
CA CYS A 84 2.99 4.32 5.10
C CYS A 84 4.27 3.52 4.89
N PHE A 85 5.25 4.13 4.23
CA PHE A 85 6.55 3.53 3.93
C PHE A 85 7.65 4.24 4.72
N TYR A 86 8.56 3.44 5.27
CA TYR A 86 9.65 3.90 6.10
C TYR A 86 10.97 3.32 5.60
N LYS A 87 12.04 4.10 5.73
CA LYS A 87 13.42 3.66 5.56
C LYS A 87 14.19 3.96 6.83
N ASP A 88 14.74 2.94 7.48
CA ASP A 88 15.42 3.07 8.78
C ASP A 88 14.55 3.87 9.79
N ASP A 89 13.27 3.51 9.89
CA ASP A 89 12.25 4.17 10.73
C ASP A 89 11.88 5.61 10.37
N LYS A 90 12.52 6.23 9.37
CA LYS A 90 12.10 7.52 8.82
C LYS A 90 10.99 7.32 7.79
N LEU A 91 9.87 8.05 7.94
CA LEU A 91 8.80 8.09 6.94
C LEU A 91 9.35 8.66 5.62
N ILE A 92 9.17 7.94 4.52
CA ILE A 92 9.63 8.34 3.18
C ILE A 92 8.49 8.55 2.18
N LEU A 93 7.35 7.89 2.38
CA LEU A 93 6.19 8.03 1.51
C LEU A 93 4.93 7.66 2.30
N GLN A 94 3.89 8.47 2.20
CA GLN A 94 2.61 8.22 2.84
C GLN A 94 1.50 8.39 1.81
N GLU A 95 0.56 7.47 1.79
CA GLU A 95 -0.65 7.62 1.01
C GLU A 95 -1.54 8.77 1.52
N TYR A 96 -2.03 9.59 0.59
CA TYR A 96 -2.92 10.72 0.92
C TYR A 96 -4.34 10.23 1.14
N TYR A 97 -4.90 10.51 2.32
CA TYR A 97 -6.25 10.10 2.69
C TYR A 97 -7.00 11.25 3.37
N SER A 98 -8.21 11.54 2.90
CA SER A 98 -9.07 12.54 3.50
C SER A 98 -10.52 12.07 3.49
N PHE A 99 -10.87 11.31 4.53
CA PHE A 99 -12.23 10.83 4.74
C PHE A 99 -12.61 10.96 6.22
N TYR A 100 -13.90 10.83 6.53
CA TYR A 100 -14.44 11.05 7.88
C TYR A 100 -13.75 10.26 9.01
N ASN A 101 -13.20 9.06 8.74
CA ASN A 101 -12.62 8.18 9.75
C ASN A 101 -11.26 7.61 9.32
N GLY A 102 -10.37 7.35 10.27
CA GLY A 102 -9.12 6.61 10.07
C GLY A 102 -8.00 7.37 9.35
N SER A 103 -8.15 8.68 9.20
CA SER A 103 -7.06 9.53 8.72
C SER A 103 -5.89 9.52 9.70
N ILE A 104 -4.69 9.58 9.15
CA ILE A 104 -3.44 9.80 9.91
C ILE A 104 -3.27 11.29 10.23
N ARG A 105 -3.83 12.17 9.38
CA ARG A 105 -3.83 13.62 9.57
C ARG A 105 -4.67 14.04 10.77
N LYS A 106 -4.21 15.07 11.47
CA LYS A 106 -4.93 15.71 12.59
C LYS A 106 -5.84 16.85 12.12
N GLU A 107 -5.64 17.32 10.90
CA GLU A 107 -6.40 18.40 10.26
C GLU A 107 -7.81 17.94 9.83
N PRO A 108 -8.74 18.86 9.51
CA PRO A 108 -10.05 18.49 8.99
C PRO A 108 -9.95 17.66 7.69
N ILE A 109 -10.61 16.50 7.70
CA ILE A 109 -10.40 15.40 6.73
C ILE A 109 -11.66 15.06 5.93
N CYS A 110 -12.61 15.98 5.81
CA CYS A 110 -13.94 15.69 5.24
C CYS A 110 -14.05 15.87 3.72
N TYR A 111 -12.93 15.79 2.96
CA TYR A 111 -12.96 15.96 1.50
C TYR A 111 -13.48 14.74 0.73
N LYS A 112 -13.70 13.61 1.42
CA LYS A 112 -14.16 12.33 0.86
C LYS A 112 -13.21 11.72 -0.18
N ILE A 113 -11.92 11.99 -0.06
CA ILE A 113 -10.86 11.50 -0.96
C ILE A 113 -10.22 10.25 -0.36
N ARG A 114 -10.09 9.20 -1.17
CA ARG A 114 -9.34 7.98 -0.81
C ARG A 114 -7.95 7.98 -1.45
N SER A 115 -7.01 7.29 -0.81
CA SER A 115 -5.64 7.10 -1.30
C SER A 115 -5.60 6.42 -2.66
N ARG A 116 -6.42 5.38 -2.83
CA ARG A 116 -6.56 4.59 -4.04
C ARG A 116 -8.01 4.65 -4.49
N GLU A 117 -8.24 5.26 -5.64
CA GLU A 117 -9.56 5.36 -6.25
C GLU A 117 -9.61 4.58 -7.56
N TYR A 118 -10.70 3.84 -7.72
CA TYR A 118 -10.99 3.06 -8.90
C TYR A 118 -12.31 3.58 -9.46
N LYS A 119 -12.25 4.17 -10.65
CA LYS A 119 -13.45 4.54 -11.40
C LYS A 119 -13.64 3.49 -12.49
N GLY A 120 -14.67 2.66 -12.32
CA GLY A 120 -15.03 1.65 -13.31
C GLY A 120 -15.26 2.28 -14.67
N LEU A 121 -14.69 1.65 -15.70
CA LEU A 121 -14.94 1.98 -17.09
C LEU A 121 -15.94 0.96 -17.65
N ALA A 122 -15.50 0.05 -18.50
CA ALA A 122 -16.28 -1.08 -18.99
C ALA A 122 -15.62 -2.41 -18.56
N SER A 123 -16.43 -3.43 -18.29
CA SER A 123 -15.96 -4.76 -17.90
C SER A 123 -15.02 -4.74 -16.67
N GLU A 124 -13.82 -5.30 -16.79
CA GLU A 124 -12.82 -5.40 -15.71
C GLU A 124 -11.80 -4.23 -15.70
N ASP A 125 -12.01 -3.19 -16.51
CA ASP A 125 -11.10 -2.05 -16.60
C ASP A 125 -11.47 -0.91 -15.64
N PHE A 126 -10.42 -0.30 -15.07
CA PHE A 126 -10.55 0.82 -14.14
C PHE A 126 -9.66 1.98 -14.54
N LYS A 127 -10.21 3.19 -14.49
CA LYS A 127 -9.38 4.38 -14.32
C LYS A 127 -8.93 4.42 -12.85
N ILE A 128 -7.63 4.27 -12.63
CA ILE A 128 -7.04 4.31 -11.29
C ILE A 128 -6.49 5.70 -10.98
N THR A 129 -6.59 6.10 -9.72
CA THR A 129 -5.92 7.28 -9.18
C THR A 129 -5.33 6.92 -7.83
N VAL A 130 -4.01 7.00 -7.73
CA VAL A 130 -3.25 6.77 -6.51
C VAL A 130 -2.67 8.10 -6.05
N ARG A 131 -2.78 8.40 -4.77
CA ARG A 131 -2.36 9.68 -4.19
C ARG A 131 -1.41 9.47 -3.03
N PHE A 132 -0.40 10.31 -2.98
CA PHE A 132 0.56 10.38 -1.89
C PHE A 132 0.59 11.79 -1.33
N GLU A 133 0.95 11.90 -0.06
CA GLU A 133 1.24 13.18 0.58
C GLU A 133 2.45 13.83 -0.10
N SER A 134 2.38 15.14 -0.32
CA SER A 134 3.51 15.92 -0.81
C SER A 134 4.42 16.32 0.33
N ASP A 135 5.72 16.29 0.10
CA ASP A 135 6.72 16.91 0.97
C ASP A 135 7.29 18.17 0.29
N PRO A 136 7.14 19.37 0.87
CA PRO A 136 7.64 20.62 0.28
C PRO A 136 9.15 20.63 0.00
N ASP A 137 9.92 19.82 0.71
CA ASP A 137 11.37 19.71 0.55
C ASP A 137 11.79 18.57 -0.38
N GLU A 138 10.83 17.74 -0.84
CA GLU A 138 11.10 16.61 -1.73
C GLU A 138 11.48 17.07 -3.14
N LYS A 139 12.51 16.42 -3.68
CA LYS A 139 12.99 16.63 -5.04
C LYS A 139 12.79 15.35 -5.84
N LEU A 140 12.04 15.45 -6.93
CA LEU A 140 11.74 14.33 -7.83
C LEU A 140 12.65 14.40 -9.07
N PHE A 141 13.24 13.25 -9.43
CA PHE A 141 14.12 13.10 -10.59
C PHE A 141 13.73 11.84 -11.37
N GLY A 142 14.07 11.77 -12.67
CA GLY A 142 13.76 10.63 -13.54
C GLY A 142 12.52 10.87 -14.42
N MET A 143 11.61 9.88 -14.47
CA MET A 143 10.36 9.85 -15.26
C MET A 143 10.50 9.78 -16.79
N GLY A 144 11.72 9.64 -17.31
CA GLY A 144 12.00 9.47 -18.74
C GLY A 144 13.11 10.40 -19.21
#